data_AF-A0A014N0H1-F1
#
_entry.id   AF-A0A014N0H1-F1
#
_cell.length_a   1.000
_cell.length_b   1.000
_cell.length_c   1.000
_cell.angle_alpha   90.00
_cell.angle_beta   90.00
_cell.angle_gamma   90.00
#
_symmetry.space_group_name_H-M   'P 1'
#
loop_
_entity.id
_entity.type
_entity.pdbx_description
1 polymer ?
#
loop_
_entity_poly.entity_id
_entity_poly.type
_entity_poly.pdbx_seq_one_letter_code
_entity_poly.pdbx_strand_id
1 'polypeptide(L)'
;MNKVMLDSAAIAFLADRGATASYITSVCTGSLVLAAAGLLDGYRAATHWSTRDHLARLGVEVLTERVCIDRNRFSGGGVTGGAVP
;
A
#
# COMPACT_ATOMS: atom_id res chain seq x y z
N MET A 1 10.48 -1.07 -9.88
CA MET A 1 9.08 -0.80 -10.25
C MET A 1 8.27 -2.08 -10.04
N ASN A 2 7.15 -2.05 -9.31
CA ASN A 2 6.30 -3.24 -9.14
C ASN A 2 5.52 -3.48 -10.44
N LYS A 3 5.76 -4.61 -11.12
CA LYS A 3 5.16 -4.90 -12.44
C LYS A 3 3.63 -4.98 -12.38
N VAL A 4 3.06 -5.33 -11.23
CA VAL A 4 1.60 -5.40 -11.04
C VAL A 4 0.93 -4.04 -11.15
N MET A 5 1.64 -2.95 -10.84
CA MET A 5 1.09 -1.59 -11.00
C MET A 5 0.80 -1.24 -12.47
N LEU A 6 1.45 -1.93 -13.41
CA LEU A 6 1.29 -1.72 -14.85
C LEU A 6 0.34 -2.74 -15.48
N ASP A 7 -0.16 -3.70 -14.69
CA ASP A 7 -1.13 -4.68 -15.14
C ASP A 7 -2.55 -4.14 -14.90
N SER A 8 -3.13 -3.59 -15.95
CA SER A 8 -4.48 -3.02 -15.91
C SER A 8 -5.54 -4.01 -15.45
N ALA A 9 -5.38 -5.31 -15.73
CA ALA A 9 -6.34 -6.33 -15.29
C ALA A 9 -6.24 -6.55 -13.77
N ALA A 10 -5.01 -6.61 -13.24
CA ALA A 10 -4.78 -6.72 -11.80
C ALA A 10 -5.27 -5.47 -11.05
N ILE A 11 -5.02 -4.27 -11.57
CA ILE A 11 -5.48 -3.01 -10.97
C ILE A 11 -7.01 -2.93 -10.98
N ALA A 12 -7.67 -3.22 -12.11
CA ALA A 12 -9.12 -3.21 -12.19
C ALA A 12 -9.76 -4.23 -11.24
N PHE A 13 -9.17 -5.43 -11.14
CA PHE A 13 -9.62 -6.44 -10.20
C PHE A 13 -9.50 -5.96 -8.75
N LEU A 14 -8.38 -5.35 -8.37
CA LEU A 14 -8.19 -4.81 -7.02
C LEU A 14 -9.18 -3.70 -6.71
N ALA A 15 -9.42 -2.78 -7.64
CA ALA A 15 -10.40 -1.72 -7.47
C ALA A 15 -11.82 -2.27 -7.25
N ASP A 16 -12.25 -3.24 -8.07
CA ASP A 16 -13.56 -3.90 -7.96
C ASP A 16 -13.72 -4.60 -6.60
N ARG A 17 -12.78 -5.48 -6.23
CA ARG A 17 -12.88 -6.24 -4.98
C ARG A 17 -12.67 -5.37 -3.75
N GLY A 18 -11.80 -4.36 -3.85
CA GLY A 18 -11.51 -3.42 -2.77
C GLY A 18 -12.70 -2.52 -2.41
N ALA A 19 -13.60 -2.25 -3.35
CA ALA A 19 -14.81 -1.46 -3.10
C ALA A 19 -15.78 -2.15 -2.12
N THR A 20 -15.81 -3.48 -2.09
CA THR A 20 -16.72 -4.27 -1.25
C THR A 20 -16.02 -5.02 -0.11
N ALA A 21 -14.70 -4.97 -0.04
CA ALA A 21 -13.94 -5.70 0.97
C ALA A 21 -14.11 -5.07 2.36
N SER A 22 -14.38 -5.91 3.37
CA SER A 22 -14.42 -5.45 4.77
C SER A 22 -13.06 -4.92 5.23
N TYR A 23 -11.97 -5.50 4.72
CA TYR A 23 -10.60 -5.11 5.03
C TYR A 23 -9.72 -5.15 3.79
N ILE A 24 -8.87 -4.13 3.63
CA ILE A 24 -7.86 -4.06 2.58
C ILE A 24 -6.50 -4.14 3.27
N THR A 25 -5.69 -5.13 2.88
CA THR A 25 -4.40 -5.38 3.53
C THR A 25 -3.26 -5.39 2.53
N SER A 26 -2.07 -4.97 2.97
CA SER A 26 -0.84 -5.06 2.17
C SER A 26 0.39 -5.23 3.05
N VAL A 27 1.46 -5.75 2.45
CA VAL A 27 2.76 -5.89 3.10
C VAL A 27 3.85 -5.49 2.11
N CYS A 28 4.95 -4.93 2.62
CA CYS A 28 6.13 -4.57 1.84
C CYS A 28 5.78 -3.57 0.72
N THR A 29 6.00 -3.90 -0.54
CA THR A 29 5.71 -3.04 -1.70
C THR A 29 4.26 -3.16 -2.20
N GLY A 30 3.42 -3.97 -1.54
CA GLY A 30 2.01 -4.14 -1.90
C GLY A 30 1.20 -2.84 -1.79
N SER A 31 1.57 -1.96 -0.86
CA SER A 31 0.93 -0.65 -0.67
C SER A 31 1.02 0.23 -1.92
N LEU A 32 2.06 0.09 -2.74
CA LEU A 32 2.17 0.80 -4.02
C LEU A 32 1.11 0.34 -5.03
N VAL A 33 0.76 -0.95 -5.01
CA VAL A 33 -0.27 -1.51 -5.90
C VAL A 33 -1.66 -1.05 -5.45
N LEU A 34 -1.90 -1.05 -4.13
CA LEU A 34 -3.15 -0.53 -3.57
C LEU A 34 -3.33 0.96 -3.85
N ALA A 35 -2.26 1.76 -3.75
CA ALA A 35 -2.27 3.17 -4.13
C ALA A 35 -2.57 3.35 -5.63
N ALA A 36 -1.93 2.58 -6.50
CA ALA A 36 -2.20 2.61 -7.94
C ALA A 36 -3.65 2.22 -8.30
N ALA A 37 -4.30 1.40 -7.47
CA ALA A 37 -5.70 1.04 -7.61
C ALA A 37 -6.68 2.05 -6.96
N GLY A 38 -6.20 3.17 -6.40
CA GLY A 38 -7.02 4.17 -5.71
C GLY A 38 -7.56 3.72 -4.35
N LEU A 39 -7.08 2.60 -3.82
CA LEU A 39 -7.61 2.01 -2.58
C LEU A 39 -7.06 2.67 -1.31
N LEU A 40 -6.04 3.52 -1.46
CA LEU A 40 -5.37 4.27 -0.40
C LEU A 40 -5.62 5.79 -0.47
N ASP A 41 -6.54 6.25 -1.33
CA ASP A 41 -6.84 7.68 -1.46
C ASP A 41 -7.45 8.22 -0.17
N GLY A 42 -6.76 9.18 0.47
CA GLY A 42 -7.15 9.72 1.77
C GLY A 42 -6.92 8.75 2.95
N TYR A 43 -6.07 7.73 2.78
CA TYR A 43 -5.62 6.83 3.83
C TYR A 43 -4.13 6.97 4.13
N ARG A 44 -3.76 6.58 5.35
CA ARG A 44 -2.36 6.39 5.75
C ARG A 44 -1.92 4.96 5.47
N ALA A 45 -0.66 4.78 5.09
CA ALA A 45 -0.11 3.43 4.89
C ALA A 45 1.40 3.33 5.21
N ALA A 46 1.82 2.13 5.59
CA ALA A 46 3.21 1.71 5.66
C ALA A 46 3.61 0.95 4.39
N THR A 47 4.89 0.95 4.06
CA THR A 47 5.45 0.18 2.94
C THR A 47 6.90 -0.21 3.22
N HIS A 48 7.55 -0.92 2.29
CA HIS A 48 8.97 -1.20 2.37
C HIS A 48 9.78 0.10 2.48
N TRP A 49 10.80 0.12 3.35
CA TRP A 49 11.58 1.32 3.65
C TRP A 49 12.14 1.99 2.38
N SER A 50 12.62 1.20 1.41
CA SER A 50 13.19 1.71 0.15
C SER A 50 12.15 2.28 -0.83
N THR A 51 10.85 2.15 -0.55
CA THR A 51 9.77 2.61 -1.43
C THR A 51 8.84 3.62 -0.80
N ARG A 52 9.19 4.16 0.37
CA ARG A 52 8.40 5.20 1.07
C ARG A 52 8.20 6.43 0.19
N ASP A 53 9.27 6.93 -0.42
CA ASP A 53 9.19 8.10 -1.31
C ASP A 53 8.31 7.84 -2.54
N HIS A 54 8.33 6.61 -3.08
CA HIS A 54 7.45 6.25 -4.19
C HIS A 54 5.98 6.25 -3.78
N LEU A 55 5.67 5.75 -2.58
CA LEU A 55 4.30 5.75 -2.07
C LEU A 55 3.82 7.18 -1.76
N ALA A 56 4.68 8.02 -1.19
CA ALA A 56 4.36 9.42 -0.93
C ALA A 56 4.08 10.20 -2.23
N ARG A 57 4.81 9.91 -3.31
CA ARG A 57 4.55 10.50 -4.64
C ARG A 57 3.21 10.09 -5.25
N LEU A 58 2.60 9.01 -4.78
CA LEU A 58 1.24 8.61 -5.15
C LEU A 58 0.17 9.31 -4.30
N GLY A 59 0.54 10.29 -3.46
CA GLY A 59 -0.40 11.06 -2.65
C GLY A 59 -0.82 10.39 -1.34
N VAL A 60 -0.17 9.29 -0.97
CA VAL A 60 -0.45 8.56 0.28
C VAL A 60 0.41 9.11 1.42
N GLU A 61 -0.19 9.34 2.58
CA GLU A 61 0.55 9.68 3.79
C GLU A 61 1.29 8.44 4.31
N VAL A 62 2.62 8.46 4.25
CA VAL A 62 3.47 7.31 4.55
C VAL A 62 3.92 7.33 6.00
N LEU A 63 3.58 6.28 6.74
CA LEU A 63 4.08 6.10 8.10
C LEU A 63 5.34 5.23 8.14
N THR A 64 6.19 5.49 9.14
CA THR A 64 7.45 4.77 9.32
C THR A 64 7.32 3.57 10.25
N GLU A 65 6.17 3.38 10.90
CA GLU A 65 5.95 2.24 11.78
C GLU A 65 5.94 0.90 11.02
N ARG A 66 6.14 -0.19 11.76
CA ARG A 66 6.12 -1.54 11.21
C ARG A 66 4.76 -1.91 10.61
N VAL A 67 3.69 -1.44 11.25
CA VAL A 67 2.30 -1.69 10.83
C VAL A 67 1.53 -0.38 10.99
N CYS A 68 0.85 0.02 9.91
CA CYS A 68 -0.11 1.11 9.92
C CYS A 68 -1.52 0.54 9.79
N ILE A 69 -2.41 0.97 10.68
CA ILE A 69 -3.84 0.66 10.65
C ILE A 69 -4.59 1.99 10.53
N ASP A 70 -5.30 2.17 9.43
CA ASP A 70 -6.20 3.30 9.20
C ASP A 70 -7.57 2.79 8.78
N ARG A 71 -8.54 2.87 9.71
CA ARG A 71 -9.90 2.34 9.55
C ARG A 71 -9.84 0.87 9.13
N ASN A 72 -10.21 0.54 7.90
CA ASN A 72 -10.18 -0.82 7.36
C ASN A 72 -9.00 -1.08 6.41
N ARG A 73 -7.99 -0.19 6.39
CA ARG A 73 -6.74 -0.38 5.65
C ARG A 73 -5.63 -0.76 6.62
N PHE A 74 -5.04 -1.92 6.37
CA PHE A 74 -3.94 -2.46 7.17
C PHE A 74 -2.72 -2.60 6.26
N SER A 75 -1.60 -2.03 6.65
CA SER A 75 -0.38 -2.08 5.82
C SER A 75 0.83 -2.37 6.69
N GLY A 76 1.67 -3.27 6.23
CA GLY A 76 2.92 -3.66 6.89
C GLY A 76 4.14 -3.24 6.09
N GLY A 77 5.20 -2.85 6.78
CA GLY A 77 6.53 -2.69 6.19
C GLY A 77 7.12 -4.01 5.66
N GLY A 78 8.38 -3.97 5.22
CA GLY A 78 9.09 -5.15 4.71
C GLY A 78 9.20 -6.29 5.74
N VAL A 79 9.02 -7.54 5.30
CA VAL A 79 8.92 -8.75 6.16
C VAL A 79 10.22 -9.05 6.92
N THR A 80 11.38 -8.64 6.42
CA THR A 80 12.71 -8.91 7.02
C THR A 80 13.66 -7.70 7.08
N GLY A 81 13.20 -6.50 6.75
CA GLY A 81 14.07 -5.32 6.61
C GLY A 81 13.67 -4.18 7.54
N GLY A 82 14.35 -4.10 8.68
CA GLY A 82 14.52 -2.96 9.58
C GLY A 82 13.43 -1.89 9.63
N ALA A 83 12.77 -1.78 10.79
CA ALA A 83 12.63 -0.46 11.39
C ALA A 83 14.06 -0.03 11.76
N VAL A 84 14.78 0.58 10.82
CA VAL A 84 16.02 1.29 11.17
C VAL A 84 15.57 2.60 11.81
N PRO A 85 16.02 2.92 13.04
CA PRO A 85 15.66 4.16 13.73
C PRO A 85 16.09 5.41 12.94
#